data_AF-A0A1C9I9I9-F1
#
_entry.id   AF-A0A1C9I9I9-F1
#
_cell.length_a   1.000
_cell.length_b   1.000
_cell.length_c   1.000
_cell.angle_alpha   90.00
_cell.angle_beta   90.00
_cell.angle_gamma   90.00
#
_symmetry.space_group_name_H-M   'P 1'
#
loop_
_entity.id
_entity.type
_entity.pdbx_description
1 polymer ?
#
loop_
_entity_poly.entity_id
_entity_poly.type
_entity_poly.pdbx_seq_one_letter_code
_entity_poly.pdbx_strand_id
1 'polypeptide(L)'
;APVSGSMILAGILLKLGGYGLLRVFSLLQIMGMKFNYIWISISLIGGVLVSLICLRQMDLKALIAYSSVAHMGIVLSGLLTMTYWGLSGSYTLMLAHGLCSSGLFCLANISYERMGSRSLLINKGMLNFMPSMALWWFLLCSGNMA
;
A
#
# COMPACT_ATOMS: atom_id res chain seq x y z
N ALA A 1 -8.72 -11.05 7.62
CA ALA A 1 -8.92 -10.23 8.84
C ALA A 1 -10.33 -9.62 8.83
N PRO A 2 -10.96 -9.41 10.00
CA PRO A 2 -12.13 -8.54 10.12
C PRO A 2 -11.81 -7.13 9.61
N VAL A 3 -12.84 -6.37 9.25
CA VAL A 3 -12.72 -5.09 8.53
C VAL A 3 -11.86 -4.08 9.29
N SER A 4 -12.18 -3.89 10.57
CA SER A 4 -11.41 -3.05 11.49
C SER A 4 -9.95 -3.48 11.55
N GLY A 5 -9.70 -4.79 11.66
CA GLY A 5 -8.35 -5.36 11.63
C GLY A 5 -7.59 -5.06 10.34
N SER A 6 -8.23 -5.20 9.18
CA SER A 6 -7.59 -4.85 7.90
C SER A 6 -7.31 -3.37 7.75
N MET A 7 -8.20 -2.49 8.24
CA MET A 7 -8.00 -1.04 8.19
C MET A 7 -6.86 -0.60 9.11
N ILE A 8 -6.78 -1.15 10.33
CA ILE A 8 -5.71 -0.85 11.28
C ILE A 8 -4.38 -1.41 10.78
N LEU A 9 -4.37 -2.63 10.24
CA LEU A 9 -3.16 -3.26 9.69
C LEU A 9 -2.61 -2.45 8.51
N ALA A 10 -3.48 -2.10 7.57
CA ALA A 10 -3.13 -1.30 6.42
C ALA A 10 -2.71 0.11 6.84
N GLY A 11 -3.46 0.78 7.72
CA GLY A 11 -3.20 2.16 8.10
C GLY A 11 -1.95 2.34 8.96
N ILE A 12 -1.74 1.47 9.96
CA ILE A 12 -0.81 1.72 11.06
C ILE A 12 0.32 0.70 11.09
N LEU A 13 0.00 -0.60 11.13
CA LEU A 13 1.00 -1.63 11.43
C LEU A 13 2.12 -1.70 10.38
N LEU A 14 1.78 -1.58 9.09
CA LEU A 14 2.79 -1.54 8.02
C LEU A 14 3.70 -0.30 8.11
N LYS A 15 3.20 0.83 8.65
CA LYS A 15 3.93 2.10 8.74
C LYS A 15 4.83 2.15 9.96
N LEU A 16 4.48 1.44 11.04
CA LEU A 16 5.32 1.34 12.24
C LEU A 16 6.70 0.75 11.92
N GLY A 17 6.80 -0.16 10.95
CA GLY A 17 8.09 -0.68 10.48
C GLY A 17 8.96 0.42 9.85
N GLY A 18 8.40 1.21 8.93
CA GLY A 18 9.10 2.35 8.30
C GLY A 18 9.46 3.45 9.30
N TYR A 19 8.57 3.73 10.25
CA TYR A 19 8.83 4.68 11.34
C TYR A 19 9.93 4.20 12.29
N GLY A 20 9.97 2.91 12.60
CA GLY A 20 11.06 2.30 13.37
C GLY A 20 12.41 2.49 12.68
N LEU A 21 12.46 2.22 11.37
CA LEU A 21 13.65 2.45 10.55
C LEU A 21 14.08 3.93 10.57
N LEU A 22 13.14 4.87 10.39
CA LEU A 22 13.42 6.31 10.46
C LEU A 22 14.10 6.72 11.78
N ARG A 23 13.67 6.14 12.91
CA ARG A 23 14.25 6.45 14.23
C ARG A 23 15.63 5.85 14.44
N VAL A 24 15.88 4.65 13.91
CA VAL A 24 17.15 3.93 14.11
C VAL A 24 18.21 4.38 13.08
N PHE A 25 17.83 4.90 11.92
CA PHE A 25 18.78 5.30 10.87
C PHE A 25 19.75 6.39 11.28
N SER A 26 19.38 7.28 12.20
CA SER A 26 20.29 8.30 12.74
C SER A 26 21.48 7.67 13.48
N LEU A 27 21.32 6.47 14.04
CA LEU A 27 22.37 5.73 14.74
C LEU A 27 23.21 4.86 13.79
N LEU A 28 22.61 4.39 12.68
CA LEU A 28 23.22 3.42 11.75
C LEU A 28 23.82 4.06 10.49
N GLN A 29 23.97 5.38 10.43
CA GLN A 29 24.29 6.09 9.19
C GLN A 29 25.59 5.60 8.52
N ILE A 30 26.65 5.35 9.30
CA ILE A 30 27.96 4.90 8.80
C ILE A 30 27.88 3.50 8.16
N MET A 31 27.11 2.60 8.78
CA MET A 31 26.88 1.25 8.26
C MET A 31 25.92 1.28 7.07
N GLY A 32 24.91 2.15 7.11
CA GLY A 32 23.92 2.31 6.05
C GLY A 32 24.56 2.69 4.71
N MET A 33 25.52 3.61 4.70
CA MET A 33 26.22 4.00 3.47
C MET A 33 26.92 2.82 2.76
N LYS A 34 27.33 1.79 3.51
CA LYS A 34 28.00 0.61 2.94
C LYS A 34 27.05 -0.50 2.55
N PHE A 35 25.94 -0.71 3.27
CA PHE A 35 25.09 -1.90 3.07
C PHE A 35 23.73 -1.62 2.44
N ASN A 36 23.27 -0.35 2.39
CA ASN A 36 21.93 -0.02 1.93
C ASN A 36 21.65 -0.41 0.48
N TYR A 37 22.67 -0.47 -0.39
CA TYR A 37 22.49 -0.83 -1.80
C TYR A 37 21.90 -2.24 -1.99
N ILE A 38 22.23 -3.20 -1.11
CA ILE A 38 21.71 -4.57 -1.15
C ILE A 38 20.21 -4.57 -0.82
N TRP A 39 19.83 -3.80 0.20
CA TRP A 39 18.43 -3.72 0.62
C TRP A 39 17.57 -2.99 -0.42
N ILE A 40 18.13 -1.96 -1.06
CA ILE A 40 17.48 -1.24 -2.16
C ILE A 40 17.20 -2.20 -3.32
N SER A 41 18.18 -3.00 -3.77
CA SER A 41 17.98 -3.91 -4.90
C SER A 41 16.91 -4.96 -4.61
N ILE A 42 16.92 -5.55 -3.41
CA ILE A 42 15.89 -6.53 -2.98
C ILE A 42 14.50 -5.89 -2.95
N SER A 43 14.38 -4.67 -2.42
CA SER A 43 13.09 -3.98 -2.31
C SER A 43 12.48 -3.65 -3.67
N LEU A 44 13.29 -3.23 -4.64
CA LEU A 44 12.82 -2.89 -5.98
C LEU A 44 12.42 -4.14 -6.77
N ILE A 45 13.26 -5.19 -6.74
CA ILE A 45 12.93 -6.47 -7.40
C ILE A 45 11.66 -7.08 -6.79
N GLY A 46 11.56 -7.09 -5.46
CA GLY A 46 10.38 -7.56 -4.75
C GLY A 46 9.12 -6.76 -5.10
N GLY A 47 9.22 -5.43 -5.17
CA GLY A 47 8.12 -4.55 -5.57
C GLY A 47 7.59 -4.85 -6.98
N VAL A 48 8.50 -5.04 -7.94
CA VAL A 48 8.14 -5.42 -9.32
C VAL A 48 7.46 -6.79 -9.35
N LEU A 49 8.01 -7.81 -8.68
CA LEU A 49 7.40 -9.14 -8.65
C LEU A 49 5.99 -9.13 -8.02
N VAL A 50 5.80 -8.40 -6.92
CA VAL A 50 4.48 -8.27 -6.29
C VAL A 50 3.50 -7.55 -7.22
N SER A 51 3.94 -6.52 -7.95
CA SER A 51 3.08 -5.82 -8.92
C SER A 51 2.60 -6.75 -10.06
N LEU A 52 3.45 -7.69 -10.50
CA LEU A 52 3.07 -8.69 -11.50
C LEU A 52 2.07 -9.72 -10.93
N ILE A 53 2.21 -10.09 -9.66
CA ILE A 53 1.25 -10.96 -8.97
C ILE A 53 -0.12 -10.28 -8.86
N CYS A 54 -0.15 -8.96 -8.60
CA CYS A 54 -1.40 -8.19 -8.53
C CYS A 54 -2.25 -8.32 -9.81
N LEU A 55 -1.62 -8.38 -11.00
CA LEU A 55 -2.34 -8.49 -12.28
C LEU A 55 -3.18 -9.77 -12.40
N ARG A 56 -2.80 -10.82 -11.67
CA ARG A 56 -3.53 -12.10 -11.67
C ARG A 56 -4.52 -12.25 -10.53
N GLN A 57 -4.56 -11.29 -9.60
CA GLN A 57 -5.35 -11.43 -8.39
C GLN A 57 -6.83 -11.12 -8.65
N MET A 58 -7.68 -12.11 -8.42
CA MET A 58 -9.14 -12.01 -8.63
C MET A 58 -9.90 -11.49 -7.41
N ASP A 59 -9.30 -11.57 -6.22
CA ASP A 59 -9.91 -11.15 -4.96
C ASP A 59 -9.59 -9.69 -4.63
N LEU A 60 -10.62 -8.88 -4.39
CA LEU A 60 -10.50 -7.45 -4.10
C LEU A 60 -9.62 -7.15 -2.88
N LYS A 61 -9.86 -7.83 -1.74
CA LYS A 61 -9.08 -7.58 -0.51
C LYS A 61 -7.61 -7.98 -0.67
N ALA A 62 -7.33 -9.05 -1.41
CA ALA A 62 -5.96 -9.49 -1.67
C ALA A 62 -5.25 -8.54 -2.64
N LEU A 63 -5.94 -8.06 -3.69
CA LEU A 63 -5.40 -7.08 -4.62
C LEU A 63 -4.94 -5.81 -3.89
N ILE A 64 -5.79 -5.27 -3.01
CA ILE A 64 -5.45 -4.08 -2.21
C ILE A 64 -4.24 -4.38 -1.30
N ALA A 65 -4.20 -5.55 -0.65
CA ALA A 65 -3.08 -5.95 0.20
C ALA A 65 -1.76 -6.05 -0.57
N TYR A 66 -1.73 -6.71 -1.73
CA TYR A 66 -0.51 -6.82 -2.53
C TYR A 66 -0.06 -5.47 -3.10
N SER A 67 -0.99 -4.61 -3.55
CA SER A 67 -0.64 -3.25 -3.96
C SER A 67 0.06 -2.47 -2.84
N SER A 68 -0.39 -2.65 -1.58
CA SER A 68 0.25 -1.99 -0.44
C SER A 68 1.66 -2.47 -0.13
N VAL A 69 1.98 -3.73 -0.42
CA VAL A 69 3.35 -4.25 -0.28
C VAL A 69 4.25 -3.60 -1.32
N ALA A 70 3.77 -3.40 -2.55
CA ALA A 70 4.53 -2.74 -3.61
C ALA A 70 4.88 -1.28 -3.24
N HIS A 71 3.91 -0.49 -2.76
CA HIS A 71 4.17 0.88 -2.30
C HIS A 71 5.16 0.94 -1.13
N MET A 72 5.03 0.04 -0.15
CA MET A 72 5.96 -0.01 0.98
C MET A 72 7.38 -0.44 0.56
N GLY A 73 7.53 -1.21 -0.52
CA GLY A 73 8.83 -1.49 -1.13
C GLY A 73 9.52 -0.21 -1.65
N ILE A 74 8.75 0.71 -2.23
CA ILE A 74 9.24 2.03 -2.67
C ILE A 74 9.58 2.93 -1.48
N VAL A 75 8.78 2.88 -0.41
CA VAL A 75 9.10 3.58 0.86
C VAL A 75 10.46 3.10 1.40
N LEU A 76 10.68 1.78 1.43
CA LEU A 76 11.92 1.21 1.95
C LEU A 76 13.13 1.68 1.14
N SER A 77 13.06 1.61 -0.19
CA SER A 77 14.16 2.07 -1.05
C SER A 77 14.43 3.57 -0.88
N GLY A 78 13.38 4.40 -0.79
CA GLY A 78 13.48 5.83 -0.55
C GLY A 78 14.14 6.18 0.79
N LEU A 79 13.74 5.50 1.87
CA LEU A 79 14.35 5.65 3.20
C LEU A 79 15.84 5.29 3.19
N LEU A 80 16.20 4.20 2.51
CA LEU A 80 17.56 3.67 2.47
C LEU A 80 18.53 4.54 1.64
N THR A 81 18.03 5.47 0.81
CA THR A 81 18.90 6.41 0.06
C THR A 81 19.62 7.42 0.96
N MET A 82 19.16 7.63 2.20
CA MET A 82 19.73 8.59 3.16
C MET A 82 19.83 10.03 2.64
N THR A 83 19.05 10.38 1.60
CA THR A 83 18.94 11.75 1.10
C THR A 83 17.74 12.44 1.73
N TYR A 84 17.81 13.77 1.89
CA TYR A 84 16.68 14.56 2.42
C TYR A 84 15.41 14.42 1.57
N TRP A 85 15.57 14.38 0.24
CA TRP A 85 14.47 14.16 -0.70
C TRP A 85 13.86 12.76 -0.57
N GLY A 86 14.68 11.72 -0.42
CA GLY A 86 14.20 10.36 -0.19
C GLY A 86 13.45 10.21 1.14
N LEU A 87 13.97 10.82 2.21
CA LEU A 87 13.35 10.82 3.54
C LEU A 87 12.00 11.55 3.54
N SER A 88 11.95 12.77 2.99
CA SER A 88 10.70 13.55 2.92
C SER A 88 9.66 12.85 2.04
N GLY A 89 10.05 12.36 0.86
CA GLY A 89 9.15 11.66 -0.07
C GLY A 89 8.61 10.34 0.50
N SER A 90 9.46 9.51 1.11
CA SER A 90 9.03 8.26 1.74
C SER A 90 8.10 8.49 2.93
N TYR A 91 8.31 9.55 3.71
CA TYR A 91 7.42 9.94 4.78
C TYR A 91 6.04 10.38 4.27
N THR A 92 6.00 11.23 3.25
CA THR A 92 4.72 11.65 2.64
C THR A 92 3.97 10.47 2.02
N LEU A 93 4.67 9.55 1.37
CA LEU A 93 4.07 8.38 0.74
C LEU A 93 3.51 7.39 1.78
N MET A 94 4.19 7.20 2.92
CA MET A 94 3.65 6.39 4.03
C MET A 94 2.30 6.92 4.55
N LEU A 95 2.20 8.24 4.72
CA LEU A 95 0.97 8.89 5.18
C LEU A 95 -0.14 8.80 4.13
N ALA A 96 0.14 9.19 2.89
CA ALA A 96 -0.81 9.18 1.79
C ALA A 96 -1.35 7.75 1.54
N HIS A 97 -0.44 6.77 1.49
CA HIS A 97 -0.82 5.37 1.35
C HIS A 97 -1.65 4.89 2.55
N GLY A 98 -1.35 5.32 3.78
CA GLY A 98 -2.14 4.96 4.97
C GLY A 98 -3.62 5.34 4.82
N LEU A 99 -3.87 6.55 4.32
CA LEU A 99 -5.22 7.07 4.08
C LEU A 99 -5.88 6.36 2.89
N CYS A 100 -5.19 6.22 1.75
CA CYS A 100 -5.77 5.63 0.55
C CYS A 100 -6.10 4.13 0.75
N SER A 101 -5.16 3.35 1.28
CA SER A 101 -5.35 1.91 1.48
C SER A 101 -6.44 1.59 2.51
N SER A 102 -6.52 2.33 3.62
CA SER A 102 -7.61 2.14 4.61
C SER A 102 -8.98 2.45 4.02
N GLY A 103 -9.08 3.50 3.20
CA GLY A 103 -10.28 3.81 2.41
C GLY A 103 -10.66 2.68 1.45
N LEU A 104 -9.70 2.15 0.69
CA LEU A 104 -9.94 1.03 -0.24
C LEU A 104 -10.40 -0.24 0.49
N PHE A 105 -9.83 -0.56 1.65
CA PHE A 105 -10.29 -1.70 2.46
C PHE A 105 -11.72 -1.51 2.98
N CYS A 106 -12.10 -0.27 3.33
CA CYS A 106 -13.47 0.06 3.70
C CYS A 106 -14.42 -0.14 2.51
N LEU A 107 -14.08 0.40 1.33
CA LEU A 107 -14.89 0.27 0.12
C LEU A 107 -15.05 -1.20 -0.32
N ALA A 108 -13.97 -1.97 -0.28
CA ALA A 108 -14.00 -3.40 -0.58
C ALA A 108 -14.94 -4.14 0.38
N ASN A 109 -15.02 -3.73 1.63
CA ASN A 109 -15.93 -4.36 2.57
C ASN A 109 -17.40 -3.99 2.33
N ILE A 110 -17.70 -2.72 2.04
CA ILE A 110 -19.07 -2.31 1.68
C ILE A 110 -19.54 -3.08 0.44
N SER A 111 -18.66 -3.26 -0.57
CA SER A 111 -19.00 -4.07 -1.75
C SER A 111 -19.26 -5.55 -1.41
N TYR A 112 -18.52 -6.09 -0.44
CA TYR A 112 -18.70 -7.46 0.06
C TYR A 112 -20.01 -7.64 0.82
N GLU A 113 -20.40 -6.68 1.67
CA GLU A 113 -21.66 -6.73 2.40
C GLU A 113 -22.88 -6.65 1.47
N ARG A 114 -22.76 -5.97 0.33
CA ARG A 114 -23.84 -5.84 -0.66
C ARG A 114 -23.96 -7.04 -1.60
N MET A 115 -22.83 -7.55 -2.10
CA MET A 115 -22.82 -8.61 -3.12
C MET A 115 -22.58 -10.01 -2.54
N GLY A 116 -22.17 -10.12 -1.27
CA GLY A 116 -21.81 -11.39 -0.62
C GLY A 116 -20.52 -12.04 -1.14
N SER A 117 -19.83 -11.42 -2.11
CA SER A 117 -18.66 -11.99 -2.77
C SER A 117 -17.47 -11.02 -2.81
N ARG A 118 -16.25 -11.57 -2.79
CA ARG A 118 -14.98 -10.81 -2.82
C ARG A 118 -14.35 -10.73 -4.21
N SER A 119 -14.89 -11.47 -5.17
CA SER A 119 -14.30 -11.59 -6.50
C SER A 119 -14.61 -10.36 -7.37
N LEU A 120 -13.60 -9.88 -8.10
CA LEU A 120 -13.73 -8.78 -9.06
C LEU A 120 -14.77 -9.06 -10.15
N LEU A 121 -14.85 -10.31 -10.62
CA LEU A 121 -15.74 -10.70 -11.72
C LEU A 121 -17.23 -10.55 -11.37
N ILE A 122 -17.60 -10.86 -10.12
CA ILE A 122 -18.98 -10.75 -9.65
C ILE A 122 -19.33 -9.29 -9.36
N ASN A 123 -18.38 -8.49 -8.89
CA ASN A 123 -18.60 -7.09 -8.53
C ASN A 123 -18.50 -6.13 -9.74
N LYS A 124 -18.61 -6.63 -10.98
CA LYS A 124 -18.64 -5.80 -12.19
C LYS A 124 -19.99 -5.06 -12.33
N GLY A 125 -19.99 -3.90 -13.00
CA GLY A 125 -21.22 -3.19 -13.35
C GLY A 125 -21.87 -2.38 -12.22
N MET A 126 -21.17 -2.14 -11.12
CA MET A 126 -21.70 -1.42 -9.95
C MET A 126 -21.99 0.08 -10.21
N LEU A 127 -21.54 0.64 -11.33
CA LEU A 127 -21.74 2.05 -11.68
C LEU A 127 -23.24 2.38 -11.87
N ASN A 128 -24.02 1.46 -12.45
CA ASN A 128 -25.45 1.66 -12.67
C ASN A 128 -26.26 1.59 -11.38
N PHE A 129 -25.82 0.80 -10.41
CA PHE A 129 -26.54 0.58 -9.15
C PHE A 129 -26.12 1.56 -8.03
N MET A 130 -24.84 1.91 -7.97
CA MET A 130 -24.26 2.73 -6.89
C MET A 130 -23.23 3.73 -7.45
N PRO A 131 -23.67 4.81 -8.12
CA PRO A 131 -22.77 5.77 -8.77
C PRO A 131 -21.89 6.53 -7.77
N SER A 132 -22.41 6.86 -6.58
CA SER A 132 -21.63 7.52 -5.52
C SER A 132 -20.49 6.63 -5.02
N MET A 133 -20.73 5.33 -4.91
CA MET A 133 -19.72 4.34 -4.52
C MET A 133 -18.64 4.23 -5.60
N ALA A 134 -19.02 4.24 -6.88
CA ALA A 134 -18.08 4.21 -7.99
C ALA A 134 -17.18 5.46 -8.02
N LEU A 135 -17.70 6.64 -7.66
CA LEU A 135 -16.91 7.87 -7.54
C LEU A 135 -15.85 7.76 -6.43
N TRP A 136 -16.22 7.24 -5.26
CA TRP A 136 -15.25 7.01 -4.17
C TRP A 136 -14.18 5.98 -4.55
N TRP A 137 -14.56 4.90 -5.25
CA TRP A 137 -13.60 3.96 -5.80
C TRP A 137 -12.63 4.65 -6.75
N PHE A 138 -13.12 5.49 -7.66
CA PHE A 138 -12.28 6.20 -8.61
C PHE A 138 -11.28 7.13 -7.92
N LEU A 139 -11.74 7.97 -6.99
CA LEU A 139 -10.87 8.91 -6.27
C LEU A 139 -9.79 8.17 -5.48
N LEU A 140 -10.15 7.14 -4.71
CA LEU A 140 -9.18 6.40 -3.90
C LEU A 140 -8.23 5.55 -4.76
N CYS A 141 -8.68 5.00 -5.88
CA CYS A 141 -7.79 4.32 -6.84
C CYS A 141 -6.82 5.31 -7.50
N SER A 142 -7.26 6.51 -7.88
CA SER A 142 -6.36 7.54 -8.42
C SER A 142 -5.33 7.99 -7.39
N GLY A 143 -5.72 8.15 -6.13
CA GLY A 143 -4.80 8.48 -5.04
C GLY A 143 -3.82 7.36 -4.71
N ASN A 144 -4.19 6.09 -4.95
CA ASN A 144 -3.30 4.95 -4.76
C ASN A 144 -2.36 4.71 -5.96
N MET A 145 -2.56 5.37 -7.10
CA MET A 145 -1.65 5.24 -8.26
C MET A 145 -0.44 6.17 -8.15
N ALA A 146 -0.59 7.28 -7.42
CA ALA A 146 0.45 8.27 -7.14
C ALA A 146 1.36 7.82 -5.99
#